data_AF-A0A7W1AW90-F1
#
_entry.id   AF-A0A7W1AW90-F1
#
_cell.length_a   1.000
_cell.length_b   1.000
_cell.length_c   1.000
_cell.angle_alpha   90.00
_cell.angle_beta   90.00
_cell.angle_gamma   90.00
#
_symmetry.space_group_name_H-M   'P 1'
#
loop_
_entity.id
_entity.type
_entity.pdbx_description
1 polymer ?
#
loop_
_entity_poly.entity_id
_entity_poly.type
_entity_poly.pdbx_seq_one_letter_code
_entity_poly.pdbx_strand_id
1 'polypeptide(L)' 'MAFPHDYHRDLIADFLGALDADREPTVNGEEALKVHRLIDAILRSGREHRPVAVR' A
#
# COMPACT_ATOMS: atom_id res chain seq x y z
N MET A 1 21.07 -2.15 -3.74
CA MET A 1 20.15 -2.95 -2.89
C MET A 1 18.76 -2.88 -3.51
N ALA A 2 17.93 -3.92 -3.39
CA ALA A 2 16.59 -3.99 -3.99
C ALA A 2 15.57 -2.97 -3.42
N PHE A 3 15.96 -2.20 -2.39
CA PHE A 3 15.19 -1.13 -1.78
C PHE A 3 16.08 0.10 -1.55
N PRO A 4 16.33 0.89 -2.60
CA PRO A 4 17.09 2.13 -2.48
C PRO A 4 16.26 3.22 -1.75
N HIS A 5 16.95 4.16 -1.10
CA HIS A 5 16.32 5.20 -0.28
C HIS A 5 15.49 6.22 -1.08
N ASP A 6 15.77 6.33 -2.37
CA ASP A 6 15.09 7.21 -3.31
C ASP A 6 13.60 6.87 -3.44
N TYR A 7 13.20 5.60 -3.44
CA TYR A 7 11.78 5.24 -3.47
C TYR A 7 11.00 5.77 -2.25
N HIS A 8 11.61 5.74 -1.07
CA HIS A 8 11.00 6.33 0.12
C HIS A 8 10.91 7.86 0.01
N ARG A 9 11.96 8.49 -0.50
CA ARG A 9 12.01 9.94 -0.72
C ARG A 9 10.94 10.39 -1.73
N ASP A 10 10.78 9.66 -2.82
CA ASP A 10 9.85 10.00 -3.89
C ASP A 10 8.39 9.91 -3.41
N LEU A 11 8.07 8.92 -2.57
CA LEU A 11 6.75 8.80 -1.95
C LEU A 11 6.43 9.99 -1.01
N ILE A 12 7.42 10.43 -0.24
CA ILE A 12 7.29 11.61 0.63
C ILE A 12 7.11 12.89 -0.22
N ALA A 13 7.90 13.02 -1.30
CA ALA A 13 7.83 14.18 -2.18
C ALA A 13 6.45 14.29 -2.87
N ASP A 14 5.87 13.17 -3.32
CA ASP A 14 4.53 13.17 -3.90
C ASP A 14 3.46 13.58 -2.87
N PHE A 15 3.55 13.08 -1.64
CA PHE A 15 2.63 13.48 -0.56
C PHE A 15 2.69 14.99 -0.30
N LEU A 16 3.89 15.57 -0.18
CA LEU A 16 4.04 17.01 0.00
C LEU A 16 3.49 17.81 -1.19
N GLY A 17 3.80 17.37 -2.42
CA GLY A 17 3.27 18.01 -3.63
C GLY A 17 1.75 17.89 -3.78
N ALA A 18 1.14 16.84 -3.22
CA ALA A 18 -0.31 16.68 -3.20
C ALA A 18 -0.99 17.72 -2.28
N LEU A 19 -0.35 18.06 -1.16
CA LEU A 19 -0.81 19.12 -0.26
C LEU A 19 -0.78 20.49 -0.94
N ASP A 20 0.34 20.83 -1.60
CA ASP A 20 0.50 22.13 -2.26
C ASP A 20 -0.49 22.31 -3.43
N ALA A 21 -0.83 21.23 -4.14
CA ALA A 21 -1.68 21.25 -5.31
C ALA A 21 -3.16 20.92 -5.03
N ASP A 22 -3.54 20.73 -3.76
CA ASP A 22 -4.89 20.34 -3.34
C ASP A 22 -5.45 19.14 -4.13
N ARG A 23 -4.67 18.07 -4.21
CA ARG A 23 -5.01 16.83 -4.91
C ARG A 23 -4.77 15.61 -4.02
N GLU A 24 -5.30 14.46 -4.44
CA GLU A 24 -4.92 13.19 -3.84
C GLU A 24 -3.43 12.85 -4.13
N PRO A 25 -2.71 12.24 -3.18
CA PRO A 25 -1.42 11.62 -3.45
C PRO A 25 -1.60 10.41 -4.36
N THR A 26 -0.51 9.98 -4.99
CA THR A 26 -0.46 8.81 -5.88
C THR A 26 -0.93 7.53 -5.17
N VAL A 27 -0.66 7.42 -3.86
CA VAL A 27 -1.16 6.33 -3.02
C VAL A 27 -1.86 6.95 -1.82
N ASN A 28 -3.19 6.89 -1.83
CA ASN A 28 -4.00 7.36 -0.71
C ASN A 28 -4.28 6.24 0.31
N GLY A 29 -5.01 6.58 1.37
CA GLY A 29 -5.30 5.64 2.45
C GLY A 29 -6.09 4.41 1.99
N GLU A 30 -7.02 4.57 1.05
CA GLU A 30 -7.82 3.45 0.53
C GLU A 30 -6.96 2.50 -0.31
N GLU A 31 -6.09 3.03 -1.16
CA GLU A 31 -5.14 2.22 -1.93
C GLU A 31 -4.19 1.45 -1.02
N ALA A 32 -3.66 2.09 0.04
CA ALA A 32 -2.79 1.43 1.01
C ALA A 32 -3.48 0.24 1.71
N LEU A 33 -4.79 0.35 2.00
CA LEU A 33 -5.54 -0.73 2.65
C LEU A 33 -5.66 -1.99 1.80
N LYS A 34 -5.56 -1.91 0.46
CA LYS A 34 -5.62 -3.12 -0.40
C LYS A 34 -4.51 -4.12 -0.06
N VAL A 35 -3.30 -3.63 0.26
CA VAL A 35 -2.19 -4.48 0.66
C VAL A 35 -2.46 -5.14 2.01
N HIS A 36 -3.03 -4.39 2.96
CA HIS A 36 -3.44 -4.95 4.26
C HIS A 36 -4.49 -6.06 4.10
N ARG A 37 -5.53 -5.84 3.28
CA ARG A 37 -6.58 -6.85 3.01
C ARG A 37 -6.01 -8.10 2.32
N LEU A 38 -5.03 -7.93 1.43
CA LEU A 38 -4.31 -9.04 0.82
C LEU A 38 -3.50 -9.84 1.86
N ILE A 39 -2.73 -9.16 2.72
CA ILE A 39 -1.96 -9.80 3.80
C ILE A 39 -2.90 -10.60 4.71
N ASP A 40 -4.04 -10.02 5.11
CA ASP A 40 -5.04 -10.71 5.92
C ASP A 40 -5.58 -11.97 5.23
N ALA A 41 -5.86 -11.90 3.92
CA ALA A 41 -6.30 -13.06 3.14
C ALA A 41 -5.24 -14.15 3.07
N ILE A 42 -3.96 -13.80 2.89
CA ILE A 42 -2.83 -14.75 2.90
C ILE A 42 -2.71 -15.44 4.25
N LEU A 43 -2.71 -14.66 5.34
CA LEU A 43 -2.62 -15.20 6.70
C LEU A 43 -3.80 -16.14 7.01
N ARG A 44 -5.00 -15.79 6.56
CA ARG A 44 -6.20 -16.64 6.72
C ARG A 44 -6.12 -17.91 5.88
N SER A 45 -5.68 -17.80 4.64
CA SER A 45 -5.46 -18.96 3.75
C SER A 45 -4.49 -19.97 4.37
N GLY A 46 -3.40 -19.49 5.00
CA GLY A 46 -2.44 -20.34 5.68
C GLY A 46 -3.03 -21.09 6.88
N ARG A 47 -3.93 -20.47 7.64
CA ARG A 47 -4.62 -21.14 8.77
C ARG A 47 -5.65 -22.16 8.30
N GLU A 48 -6.44 -21.80 7.29
CA GLU A 48 -7.60 -22.60 6.84
C GLU A 48 -7.22 -23.66 5.79
N HIS A 49 -5.97 -23.67 5.30
CA HIS A 49 -5.48 -24.59 4.26
C HIS A 49 -6.37 -24.61 3.01
N ARG A 50 -6.93 -23.45 2.64
CA ARG A 50 -7.79 -23.29 1.46
C ARG A 50 -7.69 -21.87 0.90
N PRO A 51 -8.03 -21.66 -0.39
CA PRO A 51 -8.12 -20.32 -0.96
C PRO A 51 -9.11 -19.41 -0.22
N VAL A 52 -8.74 -18.14 -0.08
CA VAL A 52 -9.54 -17.08 0.55
C VAL A 52 -9.60 -15.88 -0.39
N ALA A 53 -10.80 -15.38 -0.67
CA ALA A 53 -10.97 -14.15 -1.46
C ALA A 53 -10.48 -12.92 -0.69
N VAL A 54 -9.79 -12.02 -1.40
CA VAL A 54 -9.46 -10.68 -0.91
C VAL A 54 -10.72 -9.83 -0.94
N ARG A 55 -10.99 -9.07 0.14
CA ARG A 55 -12.12 -8.14 0.23
C ARG A 55 -11.67 -6.71 0.01
#